data_AF-A0A0D7B779-F1
#
_entry.id   AF-A0A0D7B779-F1
#
_cell.length_a   1.000
_cell.length_b   1.000
_cell.length_c   1.000
_cell.angle_alpha   90.00
_cell.angle_beta   90.00
_cell.angle_gamma   90.00
#
_symmetry.space_group_name_H-M   'P 1'
#
loop_
_entity.id
_entity.type
_entity.pdbx_description
1 polymer ?
#
loop_
_entity_poly.entity_id
_entity_poly.type
_entity_poly.pdbx_seq_one_letter_code
_entity_poly.pdbx_strand_id
1 'polypeptide(L)'
;TPTDTTARLKEFISDVKDEIQDMENAIQALKTQLDDGKRFLAAHEGLLCRALDLPNEILNEVFMLCLDEHGCYPLYGRCGPWSLSAVCRRWRQVAISMPKLW
;
A
#
# COMPACT_ATOMS: atom_id res chain seq x y z
N THR A 1 -22.85 -4.88 57.06
CA THR A 1 -22.18 -6.14 57.44
C THR A 1 -20.99 -6.37 56.51
N PRO A 2 -19.85 -6.89 57.00
CA PRO A 2 -18.62 -7.06 56.20
C PRO A 2 -18.80 -7.93 54.94
N THR A 3 -19.83 -8.78 54.95
CA THR A 3 -20.17 -9.70 53.86
C THR A 3 -20.64 -8.97 52.60
N ASP A 4 -21.34 -7.84 52.74
CA ASP A 4 -21.92 -7.06 51.64
C ASP A 4 -20.85 -6.30 50.84
N THR A 5 -19.86 -5.72 51.54
CA THR A 5 -18.71 -5.06 50.90
C THR A 5 -17.81 -6.04 50.14
N THR A 6 -17.63 -7.25 50.67
CA THR A 6 -16.86 -8.28 49.96
C THR A 6 -17.55 -8.82 48.71
N ALA A 7 -18.89 -8.83 48.66
CA ALA A 7 -19.64 -9.25 47.49
C ALA A 7 -19.51 -8.23 46.35
N ARG A 8 -19.69 -6.94 46.66
CA ARG A 8 -19.55 -5.84 45.69
C ARG A 8 -18.14 -5.75 45.08
N LEU A 9 -17.10 -6.00 45.88
CA LEU A 9 -15.72 -6.04 45.38
C LEU A 9 -15.48 -7.22 44.43
N LYS A 10 -16.10 -8.38 44.70
CA LYS A 10 -15.99 -9.55 43.80
C LYS A 10 -16.68 -9.29 42.46
N GLU A 11 -17.84 -8.63 42.47
CA GLU A 11 -18.57 -8.24 41.27
C GLU A 11 -17.73 -7.26 40.43
N PHE A 12 -17.21 -6.19 41.04
CA PHE A 12 -16.33 -5.25 40.33
C PHE A 12 -15.07 -5.90 39.74
N ILE A 13 -14.44 -6.82 40.48
CA ILE A 13 -13.29 -7.58 39.97
C ILE A 13 -13.69 -8.47 38.79
N SER A 14 -14.89 -9.07 38.82
CA SER A 14 -15.41 -9.86 37.70
C SER A 14 -15.62 -8.99 36.48
N ASP A 15 -16.26 -7.84 36.63
CA ASP A 15 -16.54 -6.91 35.53
C ASP A 15 -15.26 -6.42 34.86
N VAL A 16 -14.26 -6.00 35.65
CA VAL A 16 -12.96 -5.56 35.11
C VAL A 16 -12.23 -6.71 34.43
N LYS A 17 -12.37 -7.94 34.93
CA LYS A 17 -11.77 -9.11 34.30
C LYS A 17 -12.40 -9.40 32.93
N ASP A 18 -13.71 -9.26 32.83
CA ASP A 18 -14.44 -9.44 31.57
C ASP A 18 -14.04 -8.34 30.58
N GLU A 19 -13.89 -7.08 31.04
CA GLU A 19 -13.43 -5.96 30.21
C GLU A 19 -11.99 -6.18 29.69
N ILE A 20 -11.08 -6.67 30.54
CA ILE A 20 -9.72 -7.05 30.11
C ILE A 20 -9.79 -8.15 29.05
N GLN A 21 -10.63 -9.16 29.25
CA GLN A 21 -10.75 -10.27 28.33
C GLN A 21 -11.26 -9.81 26.95
N ASP A 22 -12.21 -8.88 26.92
CA ASP A 22 -12.74 -8.29 25.70
C ASP A 22 -11.67 -7.46 24.97
N MET A 23 -10.90 -6.65 25.69
CA MET A 23 -9.79 -5.88 25.11
C MET A 23 -8.69 -6.80 24.55
N GLU A 24 -8.35 -7.89 25.23
CA GLU A 24 -7.39 -8.88 24.74
C GLU A 24 -7.86 -9.53 23.43
N ASN A 25 -9.15 -9.88 23.36
CA ASN A 25 -9.76 -10.42 22.15
C ASN A 25 -9.69 -9.42 20.99
N ALA A 26 -9.96 -8.13 21.25
CA ALA A 26 -9.86 -7.07 20.26
C ALA A 26 -8.40 -6.89 19.76
N ILE A 27 -7.42 -6.91 20.67
CA ILE A 27 -5.99 -6.84 20.33
C ILE A 27 -5.61 -8.03 19.44
N GLN A 28 -6.07 -9.23 19.77
CA GLN A 28 -5.76 -10.42 19.01
C GLN A 28 -6.38 -10.39 17.60
N ALA A 29 -7.60 -9.86 17.48
CA ALA A 29 -8.24 -9.64 16.18
C ALA A 29 -7.44 -8.63 15.32
N LEU A 30 -7.02 -7.50 15.90
CA LEU A 30 -6.22 -6.50 15.20
C LEU A 30 -4.84 -7.02 14.79
N LYS A 31 -4.18 -7.83 15.62
CA LYS A 31 -2.92 -8.49 15.27
C LYS A 31 -3.09 -9.42 14.07
N THR A 32 -4.17 -10.18 14.03
CA THR A 32 -4.49 -11.07 12.91
C THR A 32 -4.66 -10.26 11.62
N GLN A 33 -5.42 -9.16 11.67
CA GLN A 33 -5.58 -8.27 10.52
C GLN A 33 -4.26 -7.66 10.03
N LEU A 34 -3.38 -7.27 10.97
CA LEU A 34 -2.06 -6.75 10.63
C LEU A 34 -1.21 -7.81 9.91
N ASP A 35 -1.21 -9.04 10.39
CA ASP A 35 -0.45 -10.13 9.78
C ASP A 35 -0.99 -10.49 8.39
N ASP A 36 -2.30 -10.48 8.20
CA ASP A 36 -2.90 -10.70 6.88
C ASP A 36 -2.55 -9.58 5.90
N GLY A 37 -2.56 -8.32 6.36
CA GLY A 37 -2.09 -7.17 5.57
C GLY A 37 -0.61 -7.29 5.19
N LYS A 38 0.25 -7.71 6.13
CA LYS A 38 1.67 -7.94 5.86
C LYS A 38 1.90 -9.07 4.85
N ARG A 39 1.16 -10.18 4.97
CA ARG A 39 1.22 -11.29 4.01
C ARG A 39 0.80 -10.85 2.62
N PHE A 40 -0.27 -10.06 2.53
CA PHE A 40 -0.70 -9.47 1.26
C PHE A 40 0.41 -8.61 0.65
N LEU A 41 1.00 -7.71 1.44
CA LEU A 41 2.07 -6.84 0.97
C LEU A 41 3.29 -7.64 0.49
N ALA A 42 3.77 -8.61 1.29
CA ALA A 42 4.90 -9.46 0.93
C ALA A 42 4.65 -10.29 -0.35
N ALA A 43 3.43 -10.80 -0.55
CA ALA A 43 3.07 -11.53 -1.77
C ALA A 43 3.12 -10.65 -3.03
N HIS A 44 2.88 -9.34 -2.89
CA HIS A 44 2.83 -8.38 -3.99
C HIS A 44 4.11 -7.55 -4.16
N GLU A 45 5.00 -7.50 -3.17
CA GLU A 45 6.31 -6.83 -3.26
C GLU A 45 7.12 -7.30 -4.48
N GLY A 46 7.09 -8.61 -4.78
CA GLY A 46 7.77 -9.17 -5.96
C GLY A 46 7.25 -8.64 -7.29
N LEU A 47 5.96 -8.27 -7.39
CA LEU A 47 5.37 -7.67 -8.58
C LEU A 47 5.84 -6.23 -8.77
N LEU A 48 5.89 -5.48 -7.66
CA LEU A 48 6.38 -4.11 -7.66
C LEU A 48 7.87 -4.07 -8.04
N CYS A 49 8.69 -4.97 -7.48
CA CYS A 49 10.10 -5.07 -7.86
C CYS A 49 10.27 -5.31 -9.36
N ARG A 50 9.55 -6.26 -9.98
CA ARG A 50 9.69 -6.53 -11.43
C ARG A 50 9.26 -5.35 -12.30
N ALA A 51 8.15 -4.68 -11.98
CA ALA A 51 7.71 -3.49 -12.70
C ALA A 51 8.64 -2.28 -12.48
N LEU A 52 9.40 -2.27 -11.39
CA LEU A 52 10.40 -1.24 -11.07
C LEU A 52 11.81 -1.61 -11.54
N ASP A 53 12.07 -2.86 -11.95
CA ASP A 53 13.40 -3.37 -12.31
C ASP A 53 13.61 -3.55 -13.83
N LEU A 54 12.66 -3.06 -14.64
CA LEU A 54 12.82 -3.00 -16.10
C LEU A 54 14.08 -2.19 -16.46
N PRO A 55 14.99 -2.73 -17.30
CA PRO A 55 16.11 -1.96 -17.83
C PRO A 55 15.63 -0.67 -18.49
N ASN A 56 16.50 0.35 -18.49
CA ASN A 56 16.12 1.66 -19.04
C ASN A 56 15.75 1.56 -20.52
N GLU A 57 16.36 0.64 -21.26
CA GLU A 57 16.06 0.35 -22.66
C GLU A 57 14.60 -0.08 -22.83
N ILE A 58 14.10 -0.97 -21.96
CA ILE A 58 12.71 -1.44 -22.02
C ILE A 58 11.76 -0.32 -21.61
N LEU A 59 12.10 0.49 -20.60
CA LEU A 59 11.31 1.66 -20.23
C LEU A 59 11.23 2.67 -21.39
N ASN A 60 12.32 2.89 -22.10
CA ASN A 60 12.36 3.78 -23.26
C ASN A 60 11.42 3.28 -24.37
N GLU A 61 11.45 1.99 -24.69
CA GLU A 61 10.54 1.38 -25.68
C GLU A 61 9.07 1.53 -25.26
N VAL A 62 8.75 1.25 -23.98
CA VAL A 62 7.40 1.46 -23.44
C VAL A 62 6.95 2.91 -23.59
N PHE A 63 7.84 3.87 -23.34
CA PHE A 63 7.52 5.30 -23.49
C PHE A 63 7.30 5.69 -24.95
N MET A 64 8.10 5.16 -25.88
CA MET A 64 7.93 5.39 -27.31
C MET A 64 6.61 4.81 -27.85
N LEU A 65 6.17 3.66 -27.33
CA LEU A 65 4.86 3.07 -27.66
C LEU A 65 3.67 3.91 -27.18
N CYS A 66 3.90 4.90 -26.31
CA CYS A 66 2.85 5.84 -25.90
C CYS A 66 2.67 7.00 -26.89
N LEU A 67 3.57 7.13 -27.87
CA LEU A 67 3.51 8.14 -28.93
C LEU A 67 2.87 7.55 -30.20
N ASP A 68 2.28 8.40 -31.01
CA ASP A 68 1.82 8.05 -32.36
C ASP A 68 2.98 8.01 -33.37
N GLU A 69 2.65 7.74 -34.64
CA GLU A 69 3.62 7.68 -35.75
C GLU A 69 4.35 9.01 -36.00
N HIS A 70 3.86 10.12 -35.44
CA HIS A 70 4.47 11.44 -35.54
C HIS A 70 5.27 11.82 -34.28
N GLY A 71 5.34 10.94 -33.28
CA GLY A 71 6.00 11.22 -32.01
C GLY A 71 5.17 12.10 -31.08
N CYS A 72 3.87 12.21 -31.33
CA CYS A 72 2.94 13.02 -30.53
C CYS A 72 2.11 12.12 -29.61
N TYR A 73 1.62 12.68 -28.51
CA TYR A 73 0.64 11.99 -27.69
C TYR A 73 -0.75 12.07 -28.35
N PRO A 74 -1.56 11.00 -28.27
CA PRO A 74 -2.92 11.02 -28.81
C PRO A 74 -3.75 12.17 -28.20
N LEU A 75 -4.46 12.93 -29.05
CA LEU A 75 -5.27 14.10 -28.63
C LEU A 75 -6.33 13.80 -27.57
N TYR A 76 -6.81 12.56 -27.50
CA TYR A 76 -7.78 12.07 -26.51
C TYR A 76 -7.17 11.10 -25.50
N GLY A 77 -5.84 10.95 -25.48
CA GLY A 77 -5.11 10.06 -24.60
C GLY A 77 -4.82 10.70 -23.24
N ARG A 78 -4.96 9.92 -22.16
CA ARG A 78 -4.43 10.29 -20.82
C ARG A 78 -2.92 10.09 -20.68
N CYS A 79 -2.25 9.72 -21.77
CA CYS A 79 -0.81 9.50 -21.80
C CYS A 79 -0.17 10.80 -22.27
N GLY A 80 0.45 11.52 -21.35
CA GLY A 80 1.42 12.57 -21.64
C GLY A 80 2.73 12.25 -20.92
N PRO A 81 3.80 13.04 -21.13
CA PRO A 81 5.08 12.79 -20.47
C PRO A 81 4.95 12.90 -18.95
N TRP A 82 4.06 13.79 -18.51
CA TRP A 82 3.69 13.97 -17.11
C TRP A 82 3.12 12.69 -16.49
N SER A 83 2.27 11.96 -17.21
CA SER A 83 1.66 10.69 -16.74
C SER A 83 2.73 9.62 -16.53
N LEU A 84 3.68 9.49 -17.46
CA LEU A 84 4.82 8.57 -17.34
C LEU A 84 5.73 8.96 -16.17
N SER A 85 6.00 10.26 -16.01
CA SER A 85 6.83 10.79 -14.92
C SER A 85 6.19 10.74 -13.52
N ALA A 86 4.87 10.50 -13.45
CA ALA A 86 4.10 10.41 -12.21
C ALA A 86 4.12 9.00 -11.60
N VAL A 87 4.47 7.96 -12.37
CA VAL A 87 4.42 6.55 -11.92
C VAL A 87 5.36 6.29 -10.75
N CYS A 88 6.65 6.62 -10.90
CA CYS A 88 7.62 6.50 -9.81
C CYS A 88 8.86 7.38 -10.06
N ARG A 89 9.75 7.48 -9.05
CA ARG A 89 10.99 8.25 -9.15
C ARG A 89 11.89 7.80 -10.31
N ARG A 90 12.00 6.49 -10.55
CA ARG A 90 12.83 5.93 -11.63
C ARG A 90 12.28 6.30 -13.00
N TRP A 91 10.98 6.12 -13.23
CA TRP A 91 10.32 6.48 -14.49
C TRP A 91 10.47 7.97 -14.79
N ARG A 92 10.37 8.83 -13.77
CA ARG A 92 10.65 10.27 -13.91
C ARG A 92 12.07 10.56 -14.38
N GLN A 93 13.08 9.90 -13.78
CA GLN A 93 14.48 10.11 -14.17
C GLN A 93 14.72 9.71 -15.63
N VAL A 94 14.18 8.56 -16.05
CA VAL A 94 14.29 8.08 -17.43
C VAL A 94 13.53 9.01 -18.39
N ALA A 95 12.30 9.40 -18.07
CA ALA A 95 11.50 10.28 -18.93
C ALA A 95 12.10 11.68 -19.12
N ILE A 96 12.71 12.26 -18.07
CA ILE A 96 13.42 13.54 -18.18
C ILE A 96 14.66 13.41 -19.06
N SER A 97 15.34 12.25 -19.06
CA SER A 97 16.48 12.00 -19.94
C SER A 97 16.11 11.73 -21.40
N MET A 98 14.81 11.71 -21.74
CA MET A 98 14.30 11.47 -23.09
C MET A 98 13.61 12.72 -23.65
N PRO A 99 14.35 13.61 -24.35
CA PRO A 99 13.77 14.82 -24.95
C PRO A 99 12.62 14.54 -25.93
N LYS A 100 12.60 13.37 -26.57
CA LYS A 100 11.54 12.96 -27.52
C LYS A 100 10.15 12.79 -26.88
N LEU A 101 10.07 12.74 -25.56
CA LEU A 101 8.80 12.60 -24.85
C LEU A 101 8.12 13.93 -24.55
N TRP A 102 8.78 15.07 -24.76
CA TRP A 102 8.30 16.41 -24.41
C TRP A 102 8.00 17.22 -25.66
#